data_AF-A0A432SYJ8-F1
#
_entry.id   AF-A0A432SYJ8-F1
#
_cell.length_a   1.000
_cell.length_b   1.000
_cell.length_c   1.000
_cell.angle_alpha   90.00
_cell.angle_beta   90.00
_cell.angle_gamma   90.00
#
_symmetry.space_group_name_H-M   'P 1'
#
loop_
_entity.id
_entity.type
_entity.pdbx_description
1 polymer ?
#
loop_
_entity_poly.entity_id
_entity_poly.type
_entity_poly.pdbx_seq_one_letter_code
_entity_poly.pdbx_strand_id
1 'polypeptide(L)'
;MKFLVTKDLAHSTLLAKLMLGVCIALFFYLGLDSVLHAYILGDNLSEITNTLYGNVDAFIEPILIDTLLLQVHMDLFMALLSIMILSSIYIRLFREKKSTKLLVHLVFIFGLFAPVFLLIAYFTSLWAVYVWLVNFFFWHLIGLGMLLAIIKKLLFK
;
A
#
# COMPACT_ATOMS: atom_id res chain seq x y z
N MET A 1 -7.72 15.99 -43.17
CA MET A 1 -8.92 15.55 -42.40
C MET A 1 -8.79 16.10 -40.99
N LYS A 2 -9.56 17.14 -40.66
CA LYS A 2 -9.36 18.03 -39.51
C LYS A 2 -10.55 17.97 -38.54
N PHE A 3 -11.12 16.76 -38.35
CA PHE A 3 -12.39 16.54 -37.65
C PHE A 3 -12.41 15.28 -36.76
N LEU A 4 -11.32 15.01 -36.02
CA LEU A 4 -11.31 14.02 -34.94
C LEU A 4 -10.55 14.52 -33.70
N VAL A 5 -10.57 15.83 -33.45
CA VAL A 5 -10.33 16.36 -32.11
C VAL A 5 -11.68 16.31 -31.41
N THR A 6 -12.05 15.12 -30.94
CA THR A 6 -13.28 14.96 -30.15
C THR A 6 -13.18 15.83 -28.90
N LYS A 7 -14.32 16.44 -28.59
CA LYS A 7 -14.62 17.28 -27.43
C LYS A 7 -14.58 16.52 -26.10
N ASP A 8 -13.67 15.55 -25.91
CA ASP A 8 -13.65 14.65 -24.75
C ASP A 8 -13.06 15.27 -23.47
N LEU A 9 -12.59 16.51 -23.53
CA LEU A 9 -12.14 17.27 -22.35
C LEU A 9 -13.28 18.00 -21.61
N ALA A 10 -14.52 17.95 -22.12
CA ALA A 10 -15.70 18.32 -21.32
C ALA A 10 -16.09 17.24 -20.30
N HIS A 11 -15.53 16.02 -20.43
CA HIS A 11 -15.58 14.96 -19.42
C HIS A 11 -14.62 15.21 -18.22
N SER A 12 -13.84 16.29 -18.24
CA SER A 12 -12.65 16.45 -17.39
C SER A 12 -12.91 16.81 -15.93
N THR A 13 -14.01 17.50 -15.60
CA THR A 13 -14.27 17.93 -14.22
C THR A 13 -14.88 16.82 -13.37
N LEU A 14 -15.88 16.10 -13.91
CA LEU A 14 -16.49 14.97 -13.23
C LEU A 14 -15.46 13.85 -13.00
N LEU A 15 -14.68 13.51 -14.02
CA LEU A 15 -13.64 12.50 -13.91
C LEU A 15 -12.52 12.93 -12.94
N ALA A 16 -12.12 14.20 -12.93
CA ALA A 16 -11.16 14.70 -11.95
C ALA A 16 -11.69 14.64 -10.51
N LYS A 17 -12.97 14.98 -10.30
CA LYS A 17 -13.63 14.84 -8.99
C LYS A 17 -13.72 13.38 -8.55
N LEU A 18 -14.05 12.47 -9.46
CA LEU A 18 -14.07 11.04 -9.18
C LEU A 18 -12.67 10.52 -8.81
N MET A 19 -11.65 10.85 -9.60
CA MET A 19 -10.26 10.49 -9.29
C MET A 19 -9.81 11.07 -7.95
N LEU A 20 -10.19 12.31 -7.63
CA LEU A 20 -9.91 12.92 -6.33
C LEU A 20 -10.59 12.15 -5.19
N GLY A 21 -11.86 11.78 -5.34
CA GLY A 21 -12.60 10.98 -4.36
C GLY A 21 -11.94 9.62 -4.11
N VAL A 22 -11.51 8.93 -5.18
CA VAL A 22 -10.75 7.68 -5.09
C VAL A 22 -9.40 7.91 -4.38
N CYS A 23 -8.71 9.01 -4.67
CA CYS A 23 -7.45 9.33 -3.99
C CYS A 23 -7.65 9.61 -2.49
N ILE A 24 -8.73 10.29 -2.11
CA ILE A 24 -9.06 10.51 -0.69
C ILE A 24 -9.35 9.17 -0.01
N ALA A 25 -10.11 8.28 -0.64
CA ALA A 25 -10.35 6.94 -0.10
C ALA A 25 -9.04 6.14 0.08
N LEU A 26 -8.13 6.20 -0.90
CA LEU A 26 -6.81 5.57 -0.81
C LEU A 26 -5.93 6.19 0.28
N PHE A 27 -6.07 7.49 0.55
CA PHE A 27 -5.35 8.16 1.64
C PHE A 27 -5.76 7.58 2.99
N PHE A 28 -7.07 7.45 3.22
CA PHE A 28 -7.60 6.83 4.42
C PHE A 28 -7.22 5.35 4.52
N TYR A 29 -7.29 4.62 3.41
CA TYR A 29 -6.86 3.22 3.38
C TYR A 29 -5.40 3.06 3.84
N LEU A 30 -4.45 3.80 3.24
CA LEU A 30 -3.03 3.69 3.62
C LEU A 30 -2.79 4.05 5.10
N GLY A 31 -3.51 5.05 5.62
CA GLY A 31 -3.41 5.41 7.04
C GLY A 31 -3.99 4.33 7.96
N LEU A 32 -5.20 3.85 7.65
CA LEU A 32 -5.91 2.85 8.46
C LEU A 32 -5.27 1.47 8.38
N ASP A 33 -4.64 1.11 7.26
CA ASP A 33 -3.89 -0.14 7.11
C ASP A 33 -2.71 -0.21 8.09
N SER A 34 -1.98 0.90 8.26
CA SER A 34 -0.92 1.02 9.26
C SER A 34 -1.45 0.91 10.69
N VAL A 35 -2.60 1.52 10.99
CA VAL A 35 -3.24 1.41 12.31
C VAL A 35 -3.71 -0.02 12.57
N LEU A 36 -4.27 -0.69 11.56
CA LEU A 36 -4.74 -2.07 11.68
C LEU A 36 -3.58 -3.02 11.99
N HIS A 37 -2.45 -2.87 11.31
CA HIS A 37 -1.26 -3.69 11.57
C HIS A 37 -0.67 -3.42 12.95
N ALA A 38 -0.62 -2.16 13.39
CA ALA A 38 -0.20 -1.83 14.75
C ALA A 38 -1.13 -2.45 15.80
N TYR A 39 -2.43 -2.51 15.54
CA TYR A 39 -3.42 -3.10 16.44
C TYR A 39 -3.37 -4.64 16.47
N ILE A 40 -3.17 -5.30 15.32
CA ILE A 40 -3.18 -6.77 15.21
C ILE A 40 -1.83 -7.37 15.61
N LEU A 41 -0.72 -6.78 15.15
CA LEU A 41 0.63 -7.35 15.32
C LEU A 41 1.46 -6.63 16.39
N GLY A 42 1.16 -5.36 16.66
CA GLY A 42 1.93 -4.52 17.57
C GLY A 42 2.63 -3.36 16.86
N ASP A 43 3.02 -2.35 17.62
CA ASP A 43 3.62 -1.12 17.09
C ASP A 43 5.16 -1.12 17.12
N ASN A 44 5.74 -2.07 17.86
CA ASN A 44 7.17 -2.21 18.06
C ASN A 44 7.63 -3.66 17.85
N LEU A 45 8.94 -3.82 17.64
CA LEU A 45 9.52 -5.11 17.31
C LEU A 45 9.23 -6.17 18.38
N SER A 46 9.24 -5.80 19.66
CA SER A 46 9.00 -6.74 20.76
C SER A 46 7.57 -7.28 20.70
N GLU A 47 6.58 -6.40 20.52
CA GLU A 47 5.18 -6.78 20.38
C GLU A 47 4.96 -7.65 19.14
N ILE A 48 5.54 -7.28 18.01
CA ILE A 48 5.46 -8.07 16.77
C ILE A 48 6.02 -9.47 16.98
N THR A 49 7.18 -9.59 17.62
CA THR A 49 7.78 -10.91 17.86
C THR A 49 7.00 -11.73 18.88
N ASN A 50 6.47 -11.09 19.93
CA ASN A 50 5.62 -11.77 20.91
C ASN A 50 4.32 -12.25 20.27
N THR A 51 3.73 -11.47 19.36
CA THR A 51 2.52 -11.86 18.63
C THR A 51 2.80 -12.98 17.63
N LEU A 52 3.88 -12.91 16.87
CA LEU A 52 4.20 -13.92 15.85
C LEU A 52 4.67 -15.25 16.45
N TYR A 53 5.51 -15.21 17.49
CA TYR A 53 6.20 -16.39 18.01
C TYR A 53 5.72 -16.82 19.41
N GLY A 54 4.91 -15.99 20.07
CA GLY A 54 4.54 -16.19 21.46
C GLY A 54 5.67 -15.81 22.41
N ASN A 55 5.38 -15.87 23.70
CA ASN A 55 6.33 -15.68 24.78
C ASN A 55 5.90 -16.52 25.98
N VAL A 56 6.68 -17.55 26.29
CA VAL A 56 6.37 -18.51 27.36
C VAL A 56 6.43 -17.84 28.74
N ASP A 57 7.39 -16.94 28.95
CA ASP A 57 7.57 -16.24 30.23
C ASP A 57 6.43 -15.25 30.51
N ALA A 58 5.83 -14.71 29.45
CA ALA A 58 4.68 -13.81 29.52
C ALA A 58 3.32 -14.52 29.28
N PHE A 59 3.32 -15.85 29.12
CA PHE A 59 2.13 -16.65 28.78
C PHE A 59 1.37 -16.14 27.54
N ILE A 60 2.10 -15.64 26.55
CA ILE A 60 1.55 -15.19 25.27
C ILE A 60 1.66 -16.34 24.27
N GLU A 61 0.53 -16.76 23.72
CA GLU A 61 0.50 -17.74 22.63
C GLU A 61 0.82 -17.08 21.30
N PRO A 62 1.53 -17.77 20.38
CA PRO A 62 1.72 -17.27 19.02
C PRO A 62 0.38 -17.13 18.31
N ILE A 63 0.30 -16.16 17.38
CA ILE A 63 -0.85 -15.99 16.51
C ILE A 63 -1.17 -17.30 15.78
N LEU A 64 -2.45 -17.64 15.70
CA LEU A 64 -2.89 -18.80 14.95
C LEU A 64 -2.58 -18.62 13.47
N ILE A 65 -2.05 -19.68 12.85
CA ILE A 65 -1.69 -19.68 11.43
C ILE A 65 -2.89 -19.33 10.53
N ASP A 66 -4.11 -19.75 10.89
CA ASP A 66 -5.33 -19.44 10.13
C ASP A 66 -5.65 -17.94 10.15
N THR A 67 -5.47 -17.29 11.30
CA THR A 67 -5.64 -15.84 11.45
C THR A 67 -4.60 -15.09 10.64
N LEU A 68 -3.34 -15.55 10.68
CA LEU A 68 -2.26 -14.95 9.90
C LEU A 68 -2.47 -15.12 8.39
N LEU A 69 -2.89 -16.30 7.93
CA LEU A 69 -3.17 -16.53 6.51
C LEU A 69 -4.30 -15.65 6.00
N LEU A 70 -5.35 -15.48 6.80
CA LEU A 70 -6.46 -14.59 6.47
C LEU A 70 -5.99 -13.14 6.36
N GLN A 71 -5.17 -12.68 7.31
CA GLN A 71 -4.57 -11.36 7.29
C GLN A 71 -3.72 -11.14 6.03
N VAL A 72 -2.75 -12.04 5.78
CA VAL A 72 -1.87 -11.99 4.60
C VAL A 72 -2.67 -12.01 3.29
N HIS A 73 -3.76 -12.78 3.22
CA HIS A 73 -4.64 -12.82 2.06
C HIS A 73 -5.34 -11.47 1.82
N MET A 74 -5.93 -10.89 2.87
CA MET A 74 -6.56 -9.57 2.80
C MET A 74 -5.56 -8.49 2.41
N ASP A 75 -4.38 -8.50 3.01
CA ASP A 75 -3.31 -7.54 2.74
C ASP A 75 -2.84 -7.63 1.29
N LEU A 76 -2.61 -8.84 0.78
CA LEU A 76 -2.21 -9.05 -0.60
C LEU A 76 -3.26 -8.50 -1.58
N PHE A 77 -4.55 -8.77 -1.31
CA PHE A 77 -5.64 -8.33 -2.16
C PHE A 77 -5.78 -6.80 -2.15
N MET A 78 -5.77 -6.19 -0.97
CA MET A 78 -5.94 -4.75 -0.80
C MET A 78 -4.70 -3.98 -1.30
N ALA A 79 -3.49 -4.50 -1.09
CA ALA A 79 -2.26 -3.96 -1.67
C ALA A 79 -2.32 -4.01 -3.20
N LEU A 80 -2.69 -5.14 -3.80
CA LEU A 80 -2.81 -5.25 -5.26
C LEU A 80 -3.79 -4.21 -5.83
N LEU A 81 -5.00 -4.12 -5.27
CA LEU A 81 -6.01 -3.17 -5.73
C LEU A 81 -5.54 -1.72 -5.59
N SER A 82 -5.03 -1.36 -4.41
CA SER A 82 -4.58 0.00 -4.13
C SER A 82 -3.40 0.41 -5.01
N ILE A 83 -2.40 -0.47 -5.16
CA ILE A 83 -1.24 -0.26 -6.05
C ILE A 83 -1.68 -0.10 -7.50
N MET A 84 -2.60 -0.95 -7.99
CA MET A 84 -3.08 -0.90 -9.38
C MET A 84 -3.81 0.41 -9.67
N ILE A 85 -4.73 0.81 -8.79
CA ILE A 85 -5.50 2.06 -8.93
C ILE A 85 -4.55 3.26 -8.86
N LEU A 86 -3.69 3.30 -7.83
CA LEU A 86 -2.74 4.39 -7.62
C LEU A 86 -1.79 4.53 -8.80
N SER A 87 -1.21 3.42 -9.27
CA SER A 87 -0.27 3.40 -10.39
C SER A 87 -0.95 3.83 -11.69
N SER A 88 -2.18 3.37 -11.95
CA SER A 88 -2.96 3.78 -13.13
C SER A 88 -3.17 5.29 -13.18
N ILE A 89 -3.61 5.89 -12.07
CA ILE A 89 -3.83 7.35 -11.97
C ILE A 89 -2.48 8.08 -12.07
N TYR A 90 -1.45 7.61 -11.37
CA TYR A 90 -0.13 8.24 -11.35
C TYR A 90 0.53 8.26 -12.74
N ILE A 91 0.51 7.13 -13.45
CA ILE A 91 1.06 7.02 -14.82
C ILE A 91 0.33 7.99 -15.75
N ARG A 92 -1.01 8.07 -15.66
CA ARG A 92 -1.81 8.96 -16.50
C ARG A 92 -1.45 10.43 -16.28
N LEU A 93 -1.23 10.85 -15.03
CA LEU A 93 -0.95 12.24 -14.69
C LEU A 93 0.53 12.62 -14.83
N PHE A 94 1.46 11.68 -14.72
CA PHE A 94 2.90 11.96 -14.70
C PHE A 94 3.69 11.23 -15.79
N ARG A 95 3.05 10.89 -16.92
CA ARG A 95 3.62 10.10 -18.02
C ARG A 95 5.02 10.54 -18.48
N GLU A 96 5.29 11.84 -18.51
CA GLU A 96 6.54 12.40 -19.05
C GLU A 96 7.72 12.34 -18.06
N LYS A 97 7.47 12.09 -16.76
CA LYS A 97 8.55 12.05 -15.76
C LYS A 97 9.24 10.69 -15.78
N LYS A 98 10.57 10.69 -15.93
CA LYS A 98 11.39 9.46 -15.82
C LYS A 98 11.21 8.75 -14.47
N SER A 99 10.97 9.50 -13.40
CA SER A 99 10.72 8.96 -12.06
C SER A 99 9.41 8.16 -11.96
N THR A 100 8.46 8.34 -12.87
CA THR A 100 7.16 7.64 -12.85
C THR A 100 7.34 6.14 -12.97
N LYS A 101 8.19 5.68 -13.88
CA LYS A 101 8.48 4.26 -14.03
C LYS A 101 9.07 3.67 -12.75
N LEU A 102 10.07 4.35 -12.17
CA LEU A 102 10.75 3.89 -10.98
C LEU A 102 9.79 3.79 -9.78
N LEU A 103 9.02 4.84 -9.50
CA LEU A 103 8.09 4.87 -8.37
C LEU A 103 7.02 3.78 -8.49
N VAL A 104 6.48 3.56 -9.69
CA VAL A 104 5.52 2.48 -9.94
C VAL A 104 6.13 1.11 -9.68
N HIS A 105 7.36 0.85 -10.12
CA HIS A 105 7.97 -0.46 -9.86
C HIS A 105 8.31 -0.65 -8.38
N LEU A 106 8.83 0.39 -7.71
CA LEU A 106 9.14 0.31 -6.29
C LEU A 106 7.88 0.08 -5.45
N VAL A 107 6.79 0.78 -5.73
CA VAL A 107 5.54 0.62 -4.97
C VAL A 107 4.95 -0.79 -5.15
N PHE A 108 5.07 -1.37 -6.36
CA PHE A 108 4.68 -2.77 -6.61
C PHE A 108 5.58 -3.77 -5.87
N ILE A 109 6.90 -3.59 -5.94
CA ILE A 109 7.87 -4.48 -5.29
C ILE A 109 7.63 -4.47 -3.79
N PHE A 110 7.70 -3.30 -3.14
CA PHE A 110 7.54 -3.20 -1.69
C PHE A 110 6.15 -3.64 -1.23
N GLY A 111 5.09 -3.26 -1.97
CA GLY A 111 3.72 -3.54 -1.56
C GLY A 111 3.33 -5.01 -1.69
N LEU A 112 3.81 -5.71 -2.73
CA LEU A 112 3.54 -7.15 -2.89
C LEU A 112 4.46 -8.02 -2.04
N PHE A 113 5.69 -7.58 -1.78
CA PHE A 113 6.60 -8.35 -0.92
C PHE A 113 6.25 -8.24 0.56
N ALA A 114 5.66 -7.13 1.03
CA ALA A 114 5.27 -6.99 2.44
C ALA A 114 4.44 -8.20 2.96
N PRO A 115 3.24 -8.52 2.43
CA PRO A 115 2.44 -9.64 2.94
C PRO A 115 3.15 -10.99 2.79
N VAL A 116 3.97 -11.18 1.75
CA VAL A 116 4.76 -12.41 1.58
C VAL A 116 5.82 -12.56 2.67
N PHE A 117 6.54 -11.48 3.00
CA PHE A 117 7.54 -11.52 4.07
C PHE A 117 6.93 -11.64 5.46
N LEU A 118 5.71 -11.13 5.68
CA LEU A 118 4.97 -11.39 6.92
C LEU A 118 4.71 -12.88 7.11
N LEU A 119 4.26 -13.56 6.04
CA LEU A 119 4.04 -15.01 6.07
C LEU A 119 5.36 -15.78 6.29
N ILE A 120 6.43 -15.39 5.59
CA ILE A 120 7.76 -16.01 5.77
C ILE A 120 8.27 -15.78 7.20
N ALA A 121 8.02 -14.61 7.79
CA ALA A 121 8.45 -14.28 9.13
C ALA A 121 7.90 -15.25 10.17
N TYR A 122 6.63 -15.65 10.03
CA TYR A 122 6.02 -16.64 10.92
C TYR A 122 6.75 -18.00 10.91
N PHE A 123 7.21 -18.47 9.75
CA PHE A 123 7.86 -19.78 9.62
C PHE A 123 9.37 -19.78 9.83
N THR A 124 10.01 -18.61 9.91
CA THR A 124 11.47 -18.51 9.85
C THR A 124 12.04 -17.86 11.10
N SER A 125 12.32 -16.56 11.07
CA SER A 125 13.03 -15.87 12.14
C SER A 125 12.93 -14.35 12.00
N LEU A 126 13.50 -13.67 13.00
CA LEU A 126 13.50 -12.22 13.17
C LEU A 126 13.96 -11.42 11.93
N TRP A 127 14.89 -11.95 11.12
CA TRP A 127 15.35 -11.22 9.92
C TRP A 127 14.20 -10.95 8.94
N ALA A 128 13.26 -11.90 8.81
CA ALA A 128 12.11 -11.75 7.93
C ALA A 128 11.10 -10.72 8.46
N VAL A 129 11.01 -10.56 9.79
CA VAL A 129 10.23 -9.49 10.43
C VAL A 129 10.79 -8.12 10.03
N TYR A 130 12.12 -7.94 10.06
CA TYR A 130 12.73 -6.68 9.63
C TYR A 130 12.49 -6.41 8.14
N VAL A 131 12.62 -7.43 7.29
CA VAL A 131 12.36 -7.28 5.85
C VAL A 131 10.89 -6.93 5.61
N TRP A 132 9.96 -7.57 6.32
CA TRP A 132 8.54 -7.21 6.28
C TRP A 132 8.32 -5.75 6.67
N LEU A 133 8.85 -5.30 7.81
CA LEU A 133 8.71 -3.93 8.29
C LEU A 133 9.24 -2.90 7.29
N VAL A 134 10.41 -3.16 6.72
CA VAL A 134 11.00 -2.31 5.66
C VAL A 134 10.06 -2.26 4.46
N ASN A 135 9.61 -3.40 3.94
CA ASN A 135 8.72 -3.42 2.79
C ASN A 135 7.41 -2.69 3.09
N PHE A 136 6.78 -2.99 4.22
CA PHE A 136 5.53 -2.38 4.66
C PHE A 136 5.65 -0.85 4.72
N PHE A 137 6.70 -0.35 5.38
CA PHE A 137 6.92 1.08 5.56
C PHE A 137 7.22 1.80 4.23
N PHE A 138 8.12 1.25 3.41
CA PHE A 138 8.49 1.88 2.14
C PHE A 138 7.33 1.91 1.14
N TRP A 139 6.51 0.85 1.07
CA TRP A 139 5.34 0.85 0.21
C TRP A 139 4.35 1.94 0.62
N HIS A 140 4.08 2.09 1.93
CA HIS A 140 3.22 3.14 2.46
C HIS A 140 3.75 4.54 2.14
N LEU A 141 5.04 4.80 2.40
CA LEU A 141 5.65 6.11 2.12
C LEU A 141 5.60 6.47 0.64
N ILE A 142 5.97 5.54 -0.24
CA ILE A 142 5.95 5.77 -1.69
C ILE A 142 4.50 5.97 -2.15
N GLY A 143 3.59 5.14 -1.67
CA GLY A 143 2.15 5.21 -1.97
C GLY A 143 1.56 6.57 -1.59
N LEU A 144 1.80 7.02 -0.35
CA LEU A 144 1.40 8.34 0.13
C LEU A 144 2.03 9.46 -0.68
N GLY A 145 3.33 9.36 -1.00
CA GLY A 145 4.01 10.35 -1.84
C GLY A 145 3.39 10.49 -3.23
N MET A 146 3.10 9.36 -3.89
CA MET A 146 2.41 9.32 -5.18
C MET A 146 1.00 9.92 -5.08
N LEU A 147 0.28 9.59 -4.01
CA LEU A 147 -1.08 10.05 -3.76
C LEU A 147 -1.15 11.57 -3.53
N LEU A 148 -0.28 12.11 -2.68
CA LEU A 148 -0.18 13.55 -2.45
C LEU A 148 0.19 14.31 -3.72
N ALA A 149 1.07 13.76 -4.55
CA ALA A 149 1.41 14.34 -5.84
C ALA A 149 0.22 14.35 -6.81
N ILE A 150 -0.58 13.28 -6.84
CA ILE A 150 -1.83 13.22 -7.62
C ILE A 150 -2.81 14.27 -7.13
N ILE A 151 -3.10 14.30 -5.82
CA ILE A 151 -4.06 15.24 -5.22
C ILE A 151 -3.63 16.68 -5.51
N LYS A 152 -2.34 17.00 -5.32
CA LYS A 152 -1.79 18.32 -5.64
C LYS A 152 -2.04 18.70 -7.10
N LYS A 153 -1.77 17.79 -8.04
CA LYS A 153 -1.96 18.06 -9.47
C LYS A 153 -3.44 18.16 -9.88
N LEU A 154 -4.33 17.44 -9.21
CA LEU A 154 -5.77 17.52 -9.46
C LEU A 154 -6.41 18.79 -8.89
N LEU A 155 -5.93 19.29 -7.74
CA LEU A 155 -6.43 20.50 -7.09
C LEU A 155 -5.80 21.80 -7.63
N PHE A 156 -4.49 21.79 -7.86
CA PHE A 156 -3.68 22.94 -8.27
C PHE A 156 -3.10 22.70 -9.67
N LYS A 157 -3.94 22.84 -10.71
CA LYS A 157 -3.58 22.61 -12.12
C LYS A 157 -2.20 23.15 -12.50
#